data_AF-A0A7S3CAG8-F1
#
_entry.id   AF-A0A7S3CAG8-F1
#
_cell.length_a   1.000
_cell.length_b   1.000
_cell.length_c   1.000
_cell.angle_alpha   90.00
_cell.angle_beta   90.00
_cell.angle_gamma   90.00
#
_symmetry.space_group_name_H-M   'P 1'
#
loop_
_entity.id
_entity.type
_entity.pdbx_description
1 polymer ?
#
loop_
_entity_poly.entity_id
_entity_poly.type
_entity_poly.pdbx_seq_one_letter_code
_entity_poly.pdbx_strand_id
1 'polypeptide(L)'
;MGTRLARQQSGAALALAAALFVTAALRPCVAQQKADCPPEGFDSIEPFNVTAWTDHPWFIQEQMPVFYQKPPFFCVRAKYNMVSDTEIEVYNTASTGSVDGPPQNGGPPLKAVVPNPSEPSKLAVGLSFLPPATYGPYWVVFAGPDEDNYEYGIVSGGAPKIPGASGAGCIAGTEDDTNGSGLWLFTKDAIPKPETVKMLKDKAGELGFDVSVLQPVEHEGCTYDE
;
A
#
# COMPACT_ATOMS: atom_id res chain seq x y z
N MET A 1 -93.69 14.25 57.15
CA MET A 1 -92.21 14.28 57.09
C MET A 1 -91.77 12.82 56.98
N GLY A 2 -91.28 12.29 55.86
CA GLY A 2 -89.98 12.59 55.22
C GLY A 2 -88.87 11.80 55.96
N THR A 3 -87.85 11.15 55.38
CA THR A 3 -87.35 10.90 54.01
C THR A 3 -86.31 9.75 54.13
N ARG A 4 -85.71 9.08 53.12
CA ARG A 4 -85.53 9.23 51.65
C ARG A 4 -85.16 7.84 51.07
N LEU A 5 -85.06 7.67 49.75
CA LEU A 5 -84.31 6.54 49.17
C LEU A 5 -82.79 6.77 49.32
N ALA A 6 -82.03 5.72 49.62
CA ALA A 6 -80.57 5.71 49.45
C ALA A 6 -80.22 5.06 48.10
N ARG A 7 -79.37 5.72 47.31
CA ARG A 7 -79.10 5.37 45.91
C ARG A 7 -77.71 4.76 45.77
N GLN A 8 -77.66 3.67 45.00
CA GLN A 8 -76.47 2.95 44.57
C GLN A 8 -75.45 3.89 43.87
N GLN A 9 -74.15 3.74 44.17
CA GLN A 9 -73.07 4.31 43.37
C GLN A 9 -72.04 3.22 43.04
N SER A 10 -71.84 2.98 41.75
CA SER A 10 -70.84 2.06 41.22
C SER A 10 -69.53 2.82 40.96
N GLY A 11 -68.41 2.32 41.48
CA GLY A 11 -67.09 2.82 41.13
C GLY A 11 -66.66 2.33 39.75
N ALA A 12 -66.24 3.23 38.86
CA ALA A 12 -65.63 2.88 37.59
C ALA A 12 -64.10 2.82 37.73
N ALA A 13 -63.50 1.70 37.36
CA ALA A 13 -62.04 1.56 37.31
C ALA A 13 -61.51 2.05 35.95
N LEU A 14 -60.53 2.97 35.96
CA LEU A 14 -59.78 3.32 34.76
C LEU A 14 -58.66 2.29 34.53
N ALA A 15 -58.66 1.65 33.35
CA ALA A 15 -57.52 0.89 32.86
C ALA A 15 -56.64 1.80 31.98
N LEU A 16 -55.36 1.98 32.35
CA LEU A 16 -54.36 2.56 31.45
C LEU A 16 -53.80 1.47 30.54
N ALA A 17 -53.98 1.62 29.23
CA ALA A 17 -53.26 0.83 28.24
C ALA A 17 -51.93 1.51 27.89
N ALA A 18 -50.81 0.84 28.18
CA ALA A 18 -49.48 1.31 27.78
C ALA A 18 -49.16 0.83 26.36
N ALA A 19 -49.05 1.75 25.40
CA ALA A 19 -48.63 1.44 24.04
C ALA A 19 -47.09 1.39 23.95
N LEU A 20 -46.52 0.20 23.70
CA LEU A 20 -45.11 0.08 23.34
C LEU A 20 -44.90 0.49 21.88
N PHE A 21 -44.27 1.65 21.67
CA PHE A 21 -43.75 2.04 20.36
C PHE A 21 -42.40 1.35 20.13
N VAL A 22 -42.37 0.35 19.26
CA VAL A 22 -41.12 -0.23 18.75
C VAL A 22 -40.56 0.69 17.68
N THR A 23 -39.61 1.55 18.05
CA THR A 23 -38.89 2.41 17.11
C THR A 23 -37.82 1.59 16.38
N ALA A 24 -38.12 1.19 15.14
CA ALA A 24 -37.11 0.63 14.24
C ALA A 24 -36.07 1.71 13.92
N ALA A 25 -34.89 1.61 14.53
CA ALA A 25 -33.79 2.52 14.30
C ALA A 25 -33.23 2.32 12.88
N LEU A 26 -33.65 3.16 11.94
CA LEU A 26 -33.01 3.29 10.63
C LEU A 26 -31.55 3.72 10.85
N ARG A 27 -30.62 2.78 10.72
CA ARG A 27 -29.20 3.12 10.63
C ARG A 27 -28.99 3.92 9.35
N PRO A 28 -28.52 5.18 9.42
CA PRO A 28 -28.15 5.89 8.20
C PRO A 28 -27.00 5.15 7.53
N CYS A 29 -27.10 4.92 6.22
CA CYS A 29 -25.92 4.57 5.44
C CYS A 29 -24.98 5.76 5.49
N VAL A 30 -23.89 5.64 6.25
CA VAL A 30 -22.77 6.58 6.18
C VAL A 30 -22.17 6.41 4.79
N ALA A 31 -22.34 7.41 3.93
CA ALA A 31 -21.59 7.48 2.70
C ALA A 31 -20.12 7.66 3.07
N GLN A 32 -19.30 6.63 2.83
CA GLN A 32 -17.85 6.71 2.99
C GLN A 32 -17.36 7.89 2.11
N GLN A 33 -16.76 8.92 2.72
CA GLN A 33 -16.01 9.89 1.91
C GLN A 33 -14.89 9.15 1.20
N LYS A 34 -14.67 9.48 -0.08
CA LYS A 34 -13.47 9.04 -0.79
C LYS A 34 -12.27 9.73 -0.14
N ALA A 35 -11.17 9.00 0.02
CA ALA A 35 -9.90 9.57 0.43
C ALA A 35 -9.48 10.70 -0.51
N ASP A 36 -8.99 11.81 0.05
CA ASP A 36 -8.23 12.80 -0.70
C ASP A 36 -6.83 12.23 -0.97
N CYS A 37 -6.37 12.33 -2.22
CA CYS A 37 -5.14 11.68 -2.68
C CYS A 37 -4.18 12.70 -3.35
N PRO A 38 -2.91 12.78 -2.91
CA PRO A 38 -2.34 12.03 -1.79
C PRO A 38 -2.91 12.46 -0.43
N PRO A 39 -2.80 11.60 0.61
CA PRO A 39 -3.14 11.97 1.97
C PRO A 39 -2.43 13.25 2.43
N GLU A 40 -3.06 14.03 3.30
CA GLU A 40 -2.44 15.25 3.85
C GLU A 40 -1.12 14.92 4.57
N GLY A 41 -0.05 15.63 4.23
CA GLY A 41 1.28 15.39 4.78
C GLY A 41 2.00 14.13 4.28
N PHE A 42 1.48 13.46 3.25
CA PHE A 42 2.20 12.37 2.59
C PHE A 42 3.52 12.87 1.97
N ASP A 43 4.62 12.18 2.28
CA ASP A 43 5.89 12.37 1.58
C ASP A 43 6.74 11.07 1.59
N SER A 44 7.93 11.09 0.98
CA SER A 44 8.94 10.04 1.11
C SER A 44 9.65 10.06 2.48
N ILE A 45 10.42 9.01 2.80
CA ILE A 45 11.13 8.94 4.09
C ILE A 45 12.30 9.93 4.15
N GLU A 46 12.44 10.61 5.29
CA GLU A 46 13.62 11.39 5.65
C GLU A 46 14.01 11.11 7.12
N PRO A 47 15.32 11.00 7.44
CA PRO A 47 16.46 10.97 6.52
C PRO A 47 16.52 9.65 5.71
N PHE A 48 17.38 9.59 4.69
CA PHE A 48 17.54 8.40 3.85
C PHE A 48 18.95 8.28 3.24
N ASN A 49 19.55 7.10 3.37
CA ASN A 49 20.89 6.79 2.90
C ASN A 49 20.83 5.90 1.66
N VAL A 50 21.01 6.50 0.47
CA VAL A 50 20.96 5.78 -0.81
C VAL A 50 22.01 4.67 -0.88
N THR A 51 23.18 4.87 -0.29
CA THR A 51 24.29 3.90 -0.31
C THR A 51 23.93 2.65 0.50
N ALA A 52 23.40 2.80 1.71
CA ALA A 52 22.93 1.66 2.51
C ALA A 52 21.74 0.94 1.86
N TRP A 53 20.79 1.69 1.27
CA TRP A 53 19.66 1.09 0.55
C TRP A 53 20.09 0.26 -0.69
N THR A 54 21.24 0.57 -1.26
CA THR A 54 21.75 -0.07 -2.48
C THR A 54 22.89 -1.06 -2.25
N ASP A 55 23.31 -1.31 -1.01
CA ASP A 55 24.41 -2.26 -0.71
C ASP A 55 24.04 -3.74 -0.93
N HIS A 56 22.74 -4.05 -0.92
CA HIS A 56 22.21 -5.41 -1.00
C HIS A 56 21.02 -5.53 -1.97
N PRO A 57 20.70 -6.74 -2.45
CA PRO A 57 19.46 -6.98 -3.16
C PRO A 57 18.23 -6.93 -2.24
N TRP A 58 17.08 -6.68 -2.84
CA TRP A 58 15.77 -6.64 -2.18
C TRP A 58 14.83 -7.67 -2.79
N PHE A 59 14.00 -8.27 -1.94
CA PHE A 59 12.96 -9.22 -2.32
C PHE A 59 11.59 -8.57 -2.08
N ILE A 60 10.74 -8.57 -3.11
CA ILE A 60 9.44 -7.92 -3.07
C ILE A 60 8.44 -8.93 -2.56
N GLN A 61 7.89 -8.73 -1.36
CA GLN A 61 7.02 -9.70 -0.69
C GLN A 61 5.55 -9.56 -1.12
N GLU A 62 5.10 -8.33 -1.34
CA GLU A 62 3.82 -8.05 -1.99
C GLU A 62 3.96 -6.82 -2.89
N GLN A 63 3.21 -6.77 -3.99
CA GLN A 63 3.17 -5.60 -4.87
C GLN A 63 1.83 -5.38 -5.57
N MET A 64 1.61 -4.14 -5.99
CA MET A 64 0.55 -3.78 -6.93
C MET A 64 0.89 -4.26 -8.36
N PRO A 65 -0.09 -4.74 -9.15
CA PRO A 65 0.08 -4.92 -10.58
C PRO A 65 0.44 -3.62 -11.30
N VAL A 66 1.42 -3.68 -12.20
CA VAL A 66 1.91 -2.55 -12.99
C VAL A 66 1.90 -2.90 -14.49
N PHE A 67 2.13 -1.93 -15.37
CA PHE A 67 2.05 -2.15 -16.83
C PHE A 67 2.96 -3.30 -17.32
N TYR A 68 4.19 -3.36 -16.83
CA TYR A 68 5.21 -4.31 -17.26
C TYR A 68 5.25 -5.63 -16.45
N GLN A 69 4.47 -5.76 -15.37
CA GLN A 69 4.47 -6.95 -14.52
C GLN A 69 3.08 -7.21 -13.93
N LYS A 70 2.51 -8.37 -14.27
CA LYS A 70 1.15 -8.80 -13.87
C LYS A 70 1.23 -10.04 -12.97
N PRO A 71 0.30 -10.23 -12.02
CA PRO A 71 0.25 -11.41 -11.17
C PRO A 71 -0.20 -12.65 -11.96
N PRO A 72 0.08 -13.88 -11.47
CA PRO A 72 0.82 -14.21 -10.25
C PRO A 72 2.31 -13.86 -10.34
N PHE A 73 2.90 -13.46 -9.22
CA PHE A 73 4.29 -13.02 -9.12
C PHE A 73 5.16 -14.10 -8.49
N PHE A 74 6.36 -14.34 -9.05
CA PHE A 74 7.33 -15.31 -8.54
C PHE A 74 8.73 -14.70 -8.52
N CYS A 75 9.49 -14.96 -7.46
CA CYS A 75 10.91 -14.65 -7.34
C CYS A 75 11.29 -13.18 -7.63
N VAL A 76 10.39 -12.22 -7.33
CA VAL A 76 10.61 -10.81 -7.68
C VAL A 76 11.68 -10.20 -6.78
N ARG A 77 12.81 -9.81 -7.39
CA ARG A 77 14.00 -9.26 -6.72
C ARG A 77 14.50 -8.04 -7.48
N ALA A 78 15.03 -7.06 -6.75
CA ALA A 78 15.79 -5.95 -7.29
C ALA A 78 17.24 -6.02 -6.77
N LYS A 79 18.22 -5.78 -7.63
CA LYS A 79 19.64 -5.62 -7.27
C LYS A 79 20.15 -4.30 -7.85
N TYR A 80 21.06 -3.66 -7.13
CA TYR A 80 21.58 -2.34 -7.46
C TYR A 80 23.10 -2.36 -7.64
N ASN A 81 23.60 -1.38 -8.40
CA ASN A 81 25.03 -1.05 -8.48
C ASN A 81 25.19 0.48 -8.54
N MET A 82 25.89 1.06 -7.58
CA MET A 82 26.14 2.51 -7.53
C MET A 82 27.17 2.90 -8.60
N VAL A 83 26.77 3.78 -9.53
CA VAL A 83 27.66 4.35 -10.56
C VAL A 83 28.27 5.66 -10.06
N SER A 84 27.50 6.43 -9.30
CA SER A 84 27.90 7.66 -8.61
C SER A 84 26.93 7.94 -7.46
N ASP A 85 27.20 8.97 -6.66
CA ASP A 85 26.31 9.43 -5.57
C ASP A 85 24.87 9.75 -6.02
N THR A 86 24.62 9.90 -7.33
CA THR A 86 23.30 10.24 -7.90
C THR A 86 22.83 9.33 -9.04
N GLU A 87 23.58 8.30 -9.43
CA GLU A 87 23.20 7.35 -10.48
C GLU A 87 23.40 5.89 -10.05
N ILE A 88 22.37 5.06 -10.22
CA ILE A 88 22.34 3.64 -9.81
C ILE A 88 21.88 2.79 -10.99
N GLU A 89 22.62 1.73 -11.35
CA GLU A 89 22.13 0.68 -12.25
C GLU A 89 21.15 -0.23 -11.50
N VAL A 90 20.01 -0.53 -12.13
CA VAL A 90 18.93 -1.31 -11.53
C VAL A 90 18.72 -2.61 -12.32
N TYR A 91 18.80 -3.73 -11.62
CA TYR A 91 18.64 -5.08 -12.15
C TYR A 91 17.44 -5.75 -11.47
N ASN A 92 16.30 -5.76 -12.15
CA ASN A 92 15.09 -6.43 -11.66
C ASN A 92 14.99 -7.84 -12.24
N THR A 93 14.65 -8.82 -11.40
CA THR A 93 14.48 -10.23 -11.78
C THR A 93 13.16 -10.78 -11.27
N ALA A 94 12.55 -11.71 -12.00
CA ALA A 94 11.34 -12.46 -11.62
C ALA A 94 11.23 -13.76 -12.46
N SER A 95 10.41 -14.72 -12.03
CA SER A 95 10.14 -15.96 -12.77
C SER A 95 8.73 -15.96 -13.37
N THR A 96 8.56 -16.56 -14.56
CA THR A 96 7.26 -16.60 -15.24
C THR A 96 6.49 -17.88 -14.92
N GLY A 97 5.32 -17.76 -14.29
CA GLY A 97 4.34 -18.86 -14.13
C GLY A 97 4.59 -19.84 -12.97
N SER A 98 5.83 -19.94 -12.48
CA SER A 98 6.21 -20.69 -11.28
C SER A 98 7.56 -20.19 -10.76
N VAL A 99 7.97 -20.62 -9.55
CA VAL A 99 9.29 -20.28 -8.98
C VAL A 99 10.45 -20.78 -9.85
N ASP A 100 10.38 -22.03 -10.33
CA ASP A 100 11.30 -22.62 -11.32
C ASP A 100 10.97 -22.21 -12.78
N GLY A 101 10.14 -21.19 -12.96
CA GLY A 101 9.73 -20.70 -14.28
C GLY A 101 10.87 -19.99 -15.02
N PRO A 102 10.77 -19.82 -16.36
CA PRO A 102 11.78 -19.08 -17.10
C PRO A 102 11.84 -17.61 -16.64
N PRO A 103 13.03 -16.98 -16.64
CA PRO A 103 13.20 -15.59 -16.23
C PRO A 103 12.31 -14.63 -17.03
N GLN A 104 11.67 -13.69 -16.34
CA GLN A 104 10.94 -12.57 -16.93
C GLN A 104 11.87 -11.42 -17.36
N ASN A 105 13.17 -11.55 -17.05
CA ASN A 105 14.20 -10.49 -16.99
C ASN A 105 14.68 -9.97 -18.37
N GLY A 106 13.86 -10.08 -19.43
CA GLY A 106 14.23 -9.75 -20.81
C GLY A 106 14.17 -8.26 -21.17
N GLY A 107 14.03 -7.36 -20.19
CA GLY A 107 13.93 -5.92 -20.42
C GLY A 107 15.28 -5.26 -20.75
N PRO A 108 15.29 -4.09 -21.41
CA PRO A 108 16.50 -3.26 -21.50
C PRO A 108 16.95 -2.81 -20.09
N PRO A 109 18.25 -2.50 -19.89
CA PRO A 109 18.79 -2.13 -18.59
C PRO A 109 18.08 -0.89 -18.03
N LEU A 110 17.89 -0.87 -16.72
CA LEU A 110 17.26 0.22 -15.99
C LEU A 110 18.32 1.04 -15.23
N LYS A 111 18.04 2.33 -15.10
CA LYS A 111 18.81 3.27 -14.27
C LYS A 111 17.87 4.01 -13.32
N ALA A 112 18.26 4.10 -12.06
CA ALA A 112 17.72 5.09 -11.14
C ALA A 112 18.65 6.31 -11.08
N VAL A 113 18.06 7.48 -10.85
CA VAL A 113 18.80 8.70 -10.52
C VAL A 113 18.22 9.33 -9.26
N VAL A 114 19.04 10.09 -8.54
CA VAL A 114 18.62 10.99 -7.45
C VAL A 114 18.47 12.41 -8.05
N PRO A 115 17.25 12.90 -8.35
CA PRO A 115 17.08 14.18 -9.07
C PRO A 115 17.42 15.39 -8.21
N ASN A 116 17.19 15.28 -6.90
CA ASN A 116 17.53 16.29 -5.90
C ASN A 116 18.31 15.62 -4.75
N PRO A 117 19.61 15.89 -4.57
CA PRO A 117 20.40 15.34 -3.47
C PRO A 117 19.90 15.69 -2.07
N SER A 118 19.07 16.73 -1.92
CA SER A 118 18.41 17.08 -0.65
C SER A 118 17.18 16.24 -0.35
N GLU A 119 16.65 15.49 -1.32
CA GLU A 119 15.49 14.60 -1.16
C GLU A 119 15.86 13.18 -1.66
N PRO A 120 16.87 12.52 -1.06
CA PRO A 120 17.50 11.32 -1.63
C PRO A 120 16.57 10.10 -1.76
N SER A 121 15.46 10.07 -1.00
CA SER A 121 14.42 9.03 -1.10
C SER A 121 13.46 9.21 -2.29
N LYS A 122 13.51 10.34 -3.01
CA LYS A 122 12.65 10.65 -4.17
C LYS A 122 13.34 10.33 -5.50
N LEU A 123 13.78 9.08 -5.67
CA LEU A 123 14.46 8.65 -6.90
C LEU A 123 13.53 8.71 -8.12
N ALA A 124 14.13 8.71 -9.31
CA ALA A 124 13.43 8.49 -10.58
C ALA A 124 14.08 7.33 -11.35
N VAL A 125 13.28 6.41 -11.89
CA VAL A 125 13.72 5.19 -12.58
C VAL A 125 13.23 5.18 -14.02
N GLY A 126 14.07 4.72 -14.94
CA GLY A 126 13.71 4.53 -16.35
C GLY A 126 14.72 3.66 -17.09
N LEU A 127 14.54 3.56 -18.41
CA LEU A 127 15.46 2.79 -19.27
C LEU A 127 16.79 3.54 -19.39
N SER A 128 17.92 2.87 -19.16
CA SER A 128 19.24 3.53 -19.04
C SER A 128 19.67 4.32 -20.27
N PHE A 129 19.18 3.94 -21.46
CA PHE A 129 19.47 4.62 -22.73
C PHE A 129 18.59 5.87 -22.99
N LEU A 130 17.56 6.11 -22.17
CA LEU A 130 16.71 7.29 -22.27
C LEU A 130 17.23 8.42 -21.35
N PRO A 131 16.98 9.71 -21.69
CA PRO A 131 17.32 10.83 -20.84
C PRO A 131 16.59 10.77 -19.49
N PRO A 132 17.23 11.12 -18.35
CA PRO A 132 16.59 11.09 -17.03
C PRO A 132 15.29 11.91 -16.91
N ALA A 133 15.09 12.91 -17.75
CA ALA A 133 13.85 13.69 -17.82
C ALA A 133 12.61 12.88 -18.25
N THR A 134 12.76 11.64 -18.73
CA THR A 134 11.64 10.73 -19.05
C THR A 134 11.41 9.66 -17.98
N TYR A 135 12.15 9.68 -16.87
CA TYR A 135 12.08 8.64 -15.83
C TYR A 135 10.85 8.86 -14.93
N GLY A 136 10.26 7.76 -14.45
CA GLY A 136 9.12 7.79 -13.54
C GLY A 136 9.58 7.92 -12.09
N PRO A 137 8.79 8.54 -11.18
CA PRO A 137 9.13 8.59 -9.76
C PRO A 137 9.13 7.19 -9.16
N TYR A 138 10.10 6.93 -8.28
CA TYR A 138 10.29 5.67 -7.55
C TYR A 138 10.77 6.02 -6.13
N TRP A 139 9.82 6.25 -5.23
CA TRP A 139 10.05 6.89 -3.95
C TRP A 139 10.06 5.85 -2.82
N VAL A 140 11.09 5.89 -1.98
CA VAL A 140 11.11 5.12 -0.73
C VAL A 140 10.31 5.89 0.32
N VAL A 141 9.18 5.34 0.75
CA VAL A 141 8.22 6.02 1.64
C VAL A 141 8.28 5.51 3.08
N PHE A 142 8.95 4.38 3.30
CA PHE A 142 9.31 3.85 4.60
C PHE A 142 10.50 2.91 4.45
N ALA A 143 11.41 2.92 5.41
CA ALA A 143 12.54 1.98 5.49
C ALA A 143 13.00 1.85 6.95
N GLY A 144 13.69 0.76 7.28
CA GLY A 144 14.31 0.55 8.58
C GLY A 144 15.02 -0.80 8.66
N PRO A 145 15.57 -1.18 9.84
CA PRO A 145 15.40 -0.54 11.14
C PRO A 145 16.05 0.85 11.30
N ASP A 146 17.17 1.11 10.63
CA ASP A 146 17.91 2.37 10.69
C ASP A 146 18.49 2.74 9.31
N GLU A 147 19.12 3.92 9.21
CA GLU A 147 19.63 4.45 7.94
C GLU A 147 21.00 3.91 7.51
N ASP A 148 21.69 3.13 8.34
CA ASP A 148 22.98 2.51 8.00
C ASP A 148 22.86 1.00 7.75
N ASN A 149 21.79 0.35 8.21
CA ASN A 149 21.41 -1.02 7.88
C ASN A 149 19.89 -1.13 7.69
N TYR A 150 19.44 -1.00 6.44
CA TYR A 150 18.07 -1.33 6.08
C TYR A 150 17.89 -2.87 5.98
N GLU A 151 16.74 -3.35 6.42
CA GLU A 151 16.28 -4.75 6.35
C GLU A 151 14.88 -4.87 5.71
N TYR A 152 14.12 -3.78 5.69
CA TYR A 152 12.78 -3.70 5.11
C TYR A 152 12.48 -2.30 4.59
N GLY A 153 11.49 -2.18 3.69
CA GLY A 153 10.97 -0.89 3.26
C GLY A 153 9.70 -0.97 2.41
N ILE A 154 9.21 0.19 2.03
CA ILE A 154 8.04 0.39 1.18
C ILE A 154 8.46 1.36 0.08
N VAL A 155 8.23 0.96 -1.17
CA VAL A 155 8.50 1.78 -2.35
C VAL A 155 7.20 2.06 -3.07
N SER A 156 7.02 3.29 -3.55
CA SER A 156 5.85 3.73 -4.30
C SER A 156 6.27 4.39 -5.61
N GLY A 157 5.44 4.29 -6.65
CA GLY A 157 5.59 5.01 -7.92
C GLY A 157 5.29 6.50 -7.79
N GLY A 158 5.95 7.19 -6.86
CA GLY A 158 5.62 8.56 -6.43
C GLY A 158 4.47 8.63 -5.43
N ALA A 159 3.93 9.83 -5.22
CA ALA A 159 2.78 10.03 -4.33
C ALA A 159 1.50 9.38 -4.87
N PRO A 160 0.68 8.74 -4.02
CA PRO A 160 -0.56 8.09 -4.46
C PRO A 160 -1.61 9.13 -4.87
N LYS A 161 -2.25 8.92 -6.02
CA LYS A 161 -2.95 9.98 -6.77
C LYS A 161 -4.42 9.67 -7.10
N ILE A 162 -4.87 8.44 -6.84
CA ILE A 162 -6.23 7.95 -7.16
C ILE A 162 -6.83 7.31 -5.90
N PRO A 163 -8.08 7.62 -5.52
CA PRO A 163 -8.74 6.94 -4.39
C PRO A 163 -8.93 5.44 -4.67
N GLY A 164 -8.73 4.62 -3.64
CA GLY A 164 -8.93 3.18 -3.68
C GLY A 164 -10.34 2.76 -4.12
N ALA A 165 -10.50 1.51 -4.57
CA ALA A 165 -11.76 1.03 -5.13
C ALA A 165 -12.92 1.04 -4.10
N SER A 166 -12.59 0.86 -2.83
CA SER A 166 -13.51 0.97 -1.69
C SER A 166 -13.83 2.42 -1.28
N GLY A 167 -13.11 3.39 -1.83
CA GLY A 167 -13.08 4.78 -1.36
C GLY A 167 -12.11 5.03 -0.20
N ALA A 168 -11.58 3.99 0.44
CA ALA A 168 -10.56 4.10 1.50
C ALA A 168 -9.15 3.91 0.93
N GLY A 169 -8.21 4.73 1.41
CA GLY A 169 -6.82 4.74 0.93
C GLY A 169 -6.68 5.28 -0.51
N CYS A 170 -5.44 5.37 -0.96
CA CYS A 170 -5.05 5.86 -2.27
C CYS A 170 -4.10 4.89 -2.98
N ILE A 171 -4.14 4.83 -4.31
CA ILE A 171 -3.21 4.07 -5.14
C ILE A 171 -2.27 5.02 -5.91
N ALA A 172 -1.01 4.65 -5.99
CA ALA A 172 -0.05 5.27 -6.91
C ALA A 172 -0.26 4.66 -8.29
N GLY A 173 -0.96 5.39 -9.15
CA GLY A 173 -1.23 5.00 -10.54
C GLY A 173 -2.17 3.82 -10.73
N THR A 174 -2.35 3.43 -12.00
CA THR A 174 -3.05 2.21 -12.40
C THR A 174 -2.10 1.24 -13.09
N GLU A 175 -2.57 0.03 -13.35
CA GLU A 175 -1.79 -0.98 -14.06
C GLU A 175 -1.61 -0.70 -15.58
N ASP A 176 -2.15 0.42 -16.09
CA ASP A 176 -1.98 0.93 -17.45
C ASP A 176 -0.94 2.07 -17.52
N ASP A 177 -0.62 2.71 -16.39
CA ASP A 177 0.36 3.79 -16.31
C ASP A 177 1.79 3.24 -16.51
N THR A 178 2.53 3.78 -17.48
CA THR A 178 3.95 3.43 -17.71
C THR A 178 4.87 3.91 -16.59
N ASN A 179 4.57 5.07 -16.00
CA ASN A 179 5.36 5.76 -14.97
C ASN A 179 4.42 6.32 -13.90
N GLY A 180 4.93 6.56 -12.69
CA GLY A 180 4.11 7.12 -11.61
C GLY A 180 3.03 6.16 -11.11
N SER A 181 3.39 4.87 -11.07
CA SER A 181 2.50 3.76 -10.73
C SER A 181 3.24 2.65 -9.99
N GLY A 182 2.54 1.98 -9.08
CA GLY A 182 3.02 0.83 -8.32
C GLY A 182 3.24 1.11 -6.83
N LEU A 183 3.15 0.04 -6.05
CA LEU A 183 3.45 -0.01 -4.61
C LEU A 183 4.08 -1.37 -4.36
N TRP A 184 5.18 -1.42 -3.62
CA TRP A 184 5.93 -2.64 -3.36
C TRP A 184 6.39 -2.70 -1.89
N LEU A 185 6.24 -3.87 -1.26
CA LEU A 185 6.76 -4.15 0.08
C LEU A 185 8.08 -4.92 -0.04
N PHE A 186 9.16 -4.35 0.46
CA PHE A 186 10.54 -4.80 0.27
C PHE A 186 11.09 -5.43 1.57
N THR A 187 11.80 -6.56 1.47
CA THR A 187 12.62 -7.14 2.55
C THR A 187 14.01 -7.57 2.05
N LYS A 188 15.00 -7.53 2.94
CA LYS A 188 16.37 -8.00 2.71
C LYS A 188 16.47 -9.52 2.65
N ASP A 189 15.64 -10.21 3.44
CA ASP A 189 15.45 -11.65 3.35
C ASP A 189 14.40 -12.01 2.29
N ALA A 190 14.65 -13.05 1.50
CA ALA A 190 13.69 -13.60 0.54
C ALA A 190 12.49 -14.30 1.22
N ILE A 191 12.76 -14.97 2.35
CA ILE A 191 11.78 -15.62 3.23
C ILE A 191 11.84 -14.91 4.59
N PRO A 192 11.31 -13.68 4.70
CA PRO A 192 11.29 -12.95 5.96
C PRO A 192 10.29 -13.59 6.94
N LYS A 193 10.33 -13.17 8.19
CA LYS A 193 9.31 -13.58 9.16
C LYS A 193 7.94 -12.99 8.77
N PRO A 194 6.82 -13.72 8.87
CA PRO A 194 5.50 -13.23 8.42
C PRO A 194 5.06 -11.91 9.07
N GLU A 195 5.47 -11.65 10.32
CA GLU A 195 5.21 -10.40 11.03
C GLU A 195 5.87 -9.18 10.36
N THR A 196 6.98 -9.36 9.65
CA THR A 196 7.66 -8.26 8.91
C THR A 196 6.81 -7.82 7.72
N VAL A 197 6.31 -8.77 6.92
CA VAL A 197 5.42 -8.48 5.78
C VAL A 197 4.11 -7.85 6.27
N LYS A 198 3.55 -8.38 7.38
CA LYS A 198 2.36 -7.78 8.00
C LYS A 198 2.63 -6.34 8.47
N MET A 199 3.76 -6.09 9.14
CA MET A 199 4.15 -4.75 9.60
C MET A 199 4.27 -3.77 8.43
N LEU A 200 4.92 -4.18 7.33
CA LEU A 200 5.01 -3.36 6.12
C LEU A 200 3.64 -3.06 5.50
N LYS A 201 2.73 -4.04 5.48
CA LYS A 201 1.36 -3.86 4.97
C LYS A 201 0.51 -2.96 5.86
N ASP A 202 0.58 -3.15 7.18
CA ASP A 202 -0.06 -2.25 8.15
C ASP A 202 0.49 -0.81 7.96
N LYS A 203 1.81 -0.67 7.81
CA LYS A 203 2.47 0.62 7.63
C LYS A 203 2.13 1.31 6.31
N ALA A 204 1.99 0.56 5.22
CA ALA A 204 1.45 1.09 3.96
C ALA A 204 0.02 1.64 4.15
N GLY A 205 -0.82 0.95 4.93
CA GLY A 205 -2.15 1.42 5.30
C GLY A 205 -2.13 2.70 6.15
N GLU A 206 -1.21 2.80 7.12
CA GLU A 206 -0.99 4.03 7.91
C GLU A 206 -0.53 5.22 7.07
N LEU A 207 0.30 4.98 6.05
CA LEU A 207 0.70 5.99 5.05
C LEU A 207 -0.43 6.34 4.07
N GLY A 208 -1.62 5.74 4.22
CA GLY A 208 -2.81 6.03 3.44
C GLY A 208 -2.89 5.32 2.09
N PHE A 209 -2.09 4.29 1.85
CA PHE A 209 -2.24 3.45 0.65
C PHE A 209 -3.46 2.51 0.75
N ASP A 210 -4.16 2.29 -0.37
CA ASP A 210 -5.14 1.20 -0.48
C ASP A 210 -4.40 -0.14 -0.64
N VAL A 211 -4.09 -0.77 0.48
CA VAL A 211 -3.37 -2.06 0.52
C VAL A 211 -4.17 -3.25 -0.02
N SER A 212 -5.42 -3.07 -0.47
CA SER A 212 -6.19 -4.13 -1.12
C SER A 212 -5.71 -4.48 -2.52
N VAL A 213 -4.93 -3.59 -3.16
CA VAL A 213 -4.33 -3.86 -4.48
C VAL A 213 -3.08 -4.74 -4.43
N LEU A 214 -2.47 -4.91 -3.25
CA LEU A 214 -1.27 -5.70 -3.07
C LEU A 214 -1.55 -7.19 -3.27
N GLN A 215 -0.83 -7.82 -4.19
CA GLN A 215 -0.80 -9.27 -4.39
C GLN A 215 0.52 -9.83 -3.86
N PRO A 216 0.52 -11.05 -3.28
CA PRO A 216 1.74 -11.68 -2.78
C PRO A 216 2.67 -12.08 -3.93
N VAL A 217 3.96 -12.14 -3.61
CA VAL A 217 5.00 -12.75 -4.45
C VAL A 217 5.39 -14.07 -3.81
N GLU A 218 5.44 -15.13 -4.63
CA GLU A 218 5.92 -16.43 -4.17
C GLU A 218 7.46 -16.49 -4.25
N HIS A 219 8.07 -16.90 -3.14
CA HIS A 219 9.52 -16.97 -2.94
C HIS A 219 9.99 -18.37 -2.51
N GLU A 220 9.11 -19.25 -2.01
CA GLU A 220 9.49 -20.60 -1.58
C GLU A 220 9.89 -21.46 -2.79
N GLY A 221 11.14 -21.93 -2.79
CA GLY A 221 11.71 -22.71 -3.90
C GLY A 221 12.39 -21.87 -5.00
N CYS A 222 12.31 -20.54 -4.95
CA CYS A 222 13.09 -19.69 -5.86
C CYS A 222 14.60 -19.86 -5.66
N THR A 223 15.35 -19.79 -6.77
CA THR A 223 16.79 -19.60 -6.78
C THR A 223 17.13 -18.17 -7.24
N TYR A 224 18.20 -17.61 -6.66
CA TYR A 224 18.66 -16.28 -6.99
C TYR A 224 20.15 -16.35 -7.33
N ASP A 225 20.49 -15.97 -8.56
CA ASP A 225 21.88 -15.77 -8.95
C ASP A 225 22.43 -14.49 -8.29
N GLU A 226 23.70 -14.53 -7.86
CA GLU A 226 24.35 -13.45 -7.11
C GLU A 226 24.45 -12.13 -7.90
#